data_AF-A0A843CWM9-F1
#
_entry.id   AF-A0A843CWM9-F1
#
_cell.length_a   1.000
_cell.length_b   1.000
_cell.length_c   1.000
_cell.angle_alpha   90.00
_cell.angle_beta   90.00
_cell.angle_gamma   90.00
#
_symmetry.space_group_name_H-M   'P 1'
#
loop_
_entity.id
_entity.type
_entity.pdbx_description
1 polymer ?
#
loop_
_entity_poly.entity_id
_entity_poly.type
_entity_poly.pdbx_seq_one_letter_code
_entity_poly.pdbx_strand_id
1 'polypeptide(L)'
;MDLLISKEQATTLTQLEHKLAEKKMATVILFEGPGGMAMSHIVNQIVAIFEPRNINYHSISTATMPWIQYCLLNVAPKGTISIFDRGWYSGILADPANLSKNIALVNAFERYLSNNGVNVIKFYLNMDESKLKKHKKSYPVDLDGEDMVFNDIGTLKDYDISKNKINNMIEMTDTNFSQWNIIDMEDYENTIRKIADILQVKFTEMLSQPKHPEIYEIQEVFPNPRDKCDFTKTISKEEYNKKLDKLQRKLAELQIKLANSDKGMVLVFEGWDAAGKGGCIKRVTQALNPRGYKVFPTPAPTPEEKAHTHLWRFAKNMPREGKIAIFDRSWYGRMMVEPIEGFCTKEEYSRAGAEINLFESSLYKDHVIFLKFWVDITKEEQLKRFNDRAADPLKQWKLTDEDWRNREKWDVYEKYVNSMIKQTNTPYAPWIDVECIDKRYGRIKILETIVDTLKKELDD
;
A
#
# COMPACT_ATOMS: atom_id res chain seq x y z
N MET A 1 -33.83 13.11 -10.06
CA MET A 1 -33.06 14.22 -10.64
C MET A 1 -32.93 13.90 -12.12
N ASP A 2 -33.35 14.78 -13.01
CA ASP A 2 -33.15 14.54 -14.44
C ASP A 2 -31.66 14.64 -14.75
N LEU A 3 -31.12 13.64 -15.45
CA LEU A 3 -29.72 13.64 -15.87
C LEU A 3 -29.50 14.76 -16.88
N LEU A 4 -28.36 15.45 -16.79
CA LEU A 4 -27.93 16.48 -17.72
C LEU A 4 -27.29 15.90 -19.00
N ILE A 5 -27.65 14.67 -19.37
CA ILE A 5 -27.21 13.98 -20.58
C ILE A 5 -28.37 13.26 -21.25
N SER A 6 -28.21 12.86 -22.51
CA SER A 6 -29.26 12.13 -23.22
C SER A 6 -29.49 10.74 -22.61
N LYS A 7 -30.74 10.25 -22.69
CA LYS A 7 -31.08 8.88 -22.22
C LYS A 7 -30.25 7.80 -22.92
N GLU A 8 -29.95 8.00 -24.20
CA GLU A 8 -29.09 7.10 -24.98
C GLU A 8 -27.67 7.07 -24.42
N GLN A 9 -27.08 8.24 -24.14
CA GLN A 9 -25.73 8.35 -23.60
C GLN A 9 -25.61 7.71 -22.21
N ALA A 10 -26.61 7.93 -21.34
CA ALA A 10 -26.69 7.31 -20.02
C ALA A 10 -26.82 5.76 -20.11
N THR A 11 -27.68 5.29 -21.03
CA THR A 11 -27.88 3.85 -21.25
C THR A 11 -26.59 3.18 -21.71
N THR A 12 -25.87 3.79 -22.65
CA THR A 12 -24.60 3.28 -23.17
C THR A 12 -23.54 3.17 -22.06
N LEU A 13 -23.39 4.20 -21.23
CA LEU A 13 -22.45 4.17 -20.09
C LEU A 13 -22.79 3.07 -19.07
N THR A 14 -24.07 2.90 -18.75
CA THR A 14 -24.53 1.84 -17.85
C THR A 14 -24.23 0.45 -18.42
N GLN A 15 -24.45 0.25 -19.73
CA GLN A 15 -24.11 -1.01 -20.41
C GLN A 15 -22.60 -1.29 -20.41
N LEU A 16 -21.77 -0.25 -20.57
CA LEU A 16 -20.32 -0.37 -20.51
C LEU A 16 -19.85 -0.71 -19.09
N GLU A 17 -20.41 -0.07 -18.06
CA GLU A 17 -20.17 -0.42 -16.66
C GLU A 17 -20.48 -1.90 -16.39
N HIS A 18 -21.63 -2.41 -16.85
CA HIS A 18 -21.98 -3.82 -16.69
C HIS A 18 -20.96 -4.74 -17.36
N LYS A 19 -20.49 -4.41 -18.56
CA LYS A 19 -19.44 -5.19 -19.25
C LYS A 19 -18.11 -5.17 -18.49
N LEU A 20 -17.75 -4.04 -17.87
CA LEU A 20 -16.56 -3.96 -17.01
C LEU A 20 -16.72 -4.86 -15.78
N ALA A 21 -17.90 -4.87 -15.16
CA ALA A 21 -18.23 -5.74 -14.03
C ALA A 21 -18.15 -7.23 -14.40
N GLU A 22 -18.75 -7.63 -15.53
CA GLU A 22 -18.69 -9.00 -16.07
C GLU A 22 -17.26 -9.46 -16.33
N LYS A 23 -16.43 -8.57 -16.91
CA LYS A 23 -15.00 -8.84 -17.14
C LYS A 23 -14.13 -8.67 -15.90
N LYS A 24 -14.71 -8.36 -14.73
CA LYS A 24 -13.99 -8.18 -13.46
C LYS A 24 -12.90 -7.11 -13.54
N MET A 25 -13.12 -6.05 -14.31
CA MET A 25 -12.17 -4.94 -14.46
C MET A 25 -12.32 -3.97 -13.29
N ALA A 26 -11.22 -3.69 -12.59
CA ALA A 26 -11.18 -2.65 -11.57
C ALA A 26 -10.91 -1.30 -12.24
N THR A 27 -11.68 -0.28 -11.88
CA THR A 27 -11.54 1.07 -12.46
C THR A 27 -11.55 2.11 -11.36
N VAL A 28 -10.70 3.11 -11.50
CA VAL A 28 -10.62 4.31 -10.68
C VAL A 28 -10.84 5.51 -11.59
N ILE A 29 -11.76 6.40 -11.20
CA ILE A 29 -12.00 7.68 -11.86
C ILE A 29 -11.65 8.78 -10.86
N LEU A 30 -10.70 9.64 -11.21
CA LEU A 30 -10.27 10.76 -10.39
C LEU A 30 -10.74 12.07 -11.01
N PHE A 31 -11.31 12.93 -10.18
CA PHE A 31 -11.62 14.30 -10.54
C PHE A 31 -10.78 15.26 -9.70
N GLU A 32 -10.07 16.15 -10.39
CA GLU A 32 -9.33 17.27 -9.82
C GLU A 32 -9.72 18.57 -10.53
N GLY A 33 -9.60 19.70 -9.86
CA GLY A 33 -9.91 21.01 -10.43
C GLY A 33 -10.24 22.05 -9.34
N PRO A 34 -10.23 23.34 -9.68
CA PRO A 34 -10.61 24.40 -8.75
C PRO A 34 -12.13 24.46 -8.55
N GLY A 35 -12.57 25.05 -7.44
CA GLY A 35 -14.00 25.29 -7.15
C GLY A 35 -14.76 24.04 -6.69
N GLY A 36 -14.47 23.56 -5.48
CA GLY A 36 -14.98 22.30 -4.92
C GLY A 36 -16.49 22.09 -5.09
N MET A 37 -17.33 23.10 -4.86
CA MET A 37 -18.78 23.00 -5.05
C MET A 37 -19.19 22.71 -6.51
N ALA A 38 -18.55 23.37 -7.47
CA ALA A 38 -18.83 23.17 -8.90
C ALA A 38 -18.43 21.77 -9.35
N MET A 39 -17.23 21.32 -8.96
CA MET A 39 -16.75 19.98 -9.24
C MET A 39 -17.64 18.91 -8.60
N SER A 40 -17.98 19.03 -7.31
CA SER A 40 -18.82 18.04 -6.62
C SER A 40 -20.21 17.91 -7.29
N HIS A 41 -20.79 18.99 -7.82
CA HIS A 41 -22.04 18.88 -8.58
C HIS A 41 -21.86 18.07 -9.89
N ILE A 42 -20.78 18.32 -10.64
CA ILE A 42 -20.46 17.54 -11.86
C ILE A 42 -20.27 16.07 -11.51
N VAL A 43 -19.47 15.78 -10.49
CA VAL A 43 -19.21 14.39 -10.07
C VAL A 43 -20.50 13.71 -9.63
N ASN A 44 -21.38 14.39 -8.89
CA ASN A 44 -22.69 13.85 -8.51
C ASN A 44 -23.56 13.49 -9.72
N GLN A 45 -23.55 14.32 -10.77
CA GLN A 45 -24.28 14.02 -12.01
C GLN A 45 -23.70 12.82 -12.75
N ILE A 46 -22.37 12.69 -12.78
CA ILE A 46 -21.69 11.53 -13.37
C ILE A 46 -21.97 10.25 -12.58
N VAL A 47 -21.87 10.31 -11.25
CA VAL A 47 -22.20 9.20 -10.33
C VAL A 47 -23.65 8.75 -10.54
N ALA A 48 -24.59 9.68 -10.75
CA ALA A 48 -25.99 9.36 -10.96
C ALA A 48 -26.30 8.63 -12.29
N ILE A 49 -25.34 8.55 -13.22
CA ILE A 49 -25.49 7.78 -14.46
C ILE A 49 -25.36 6.29 -14.19
N PHE A 50 -24.49 5.90 -13.25
CA PHE A 50 -24.07 4.53 -13.03
C PHE A 50 -24.96 3.77 -12.05
N GLU A 51 -24.94 2.45 -12.13
CA GLU A 51 -25.64 1.59 -11.18
C GLU A 51 -24.95 1.64 -9.81
N PRO A 52 -25.62 2.12 -8.74
CA PRO A 52 -24.99 2.39 -7.45
C PRO A 52 -24.31 1.16 -6.79
N ARG A 53 -24.71 -0.05 -7.19
CA ARG A 53 -24.15 -1.31 -6.67
C ARG A 53 -22.76 -1.63 -7.21
N ASN A 54 -22.38 -1.01 -8.32
CA ASN A 54 -21.13 -1.28 -9.03
C ASN A 54 -20.11 -0.14 -8.86
N ILE A 55 -20.47 0.93 -8.15
CA ILE A 55 -19.61 2.08 -7.89
C ILE A 55 -19.38 2.29 -6.39
N ASN A 56 -18.23 2.86 -6.05
CA ASN A 56 -17.94 3.42 -4.74
C ASN A 56 -17.51 4.87 -4.92
N TYR A 57 -18.14 5.80 -4.21
CA TYR A 57 -17.76 7.20 -4.25
C TYR A 57 -16.97 7.56 -2.99
N HIS A 58 -15.87 8.29 -3.17
CA HIS A 58 -14.96 8.68 -2.11
C HIS A 58 -14.62 10.17 -2.24
N SER A 59 -14.66 10.88 -1.12
CA SER A 59 -14.07 12.22 -1.01
C SER A 59 -12.85 12.15 -0.11
N ILE A 60 -11.68 12.55 -0.60
CA ILE A 60 -10.48 12.61 0.24
C ILE A 60 -10.55 13.90 1.06
N SER A 61 -11.04 13.80 2.29
CA SER A 61 -10.86 14.82 3.32
C SER A 61 -9.90 14.29 4.39
N THR A 62 -8.78 14.99 4.61
CA THR A 62 -7.87 14.83 5.77
C THR A 62 -7.80 13.40 6.32
N ALA A 63 -7.09 12.52 5.61
CA ALA A 63 -7.01 11.11 6.01
C ALA A 63 -6.36 10.98 7.39
N THR A 64 -7.01 10.26 8.32
CA THR A 64 -6.45 9.90 9.65
C THR A 64 -5.44 8.74 9.57
N MET A 65 -4.88 8.51 8.38
CA MET A 65 -4.00 7.39 8.05
C MET A 65 -3.11 7.78 6.86
N PRO A 66 -1.95 7.12 6.69
CA PRO A 66 -1.10 7.27 5.52
C PRO A 66 -1.89 7.32 4.19
N TRP A 67 -1.63 8.31 3.34
CA TRP A 67 -2.50 8.55 2.18
C TRP A 67 -2.45 7.41 1.16
N ILE A 68 -1.28 6.78 0.93
CA ILE A 68 -1.19 5.60 0.07
C ILE A 68 -1.96 4.43 0.66
N GLN A 69 -1.93 4.26 1.99
CA GLN A 69 -2.75 3.25 2.66
C GLN A 69 -4.23 3.52 2.43
N TYR A 70 -4.67 4.76 2.61
CA TYR A 70 -6.05 5.17 2.33
C TYR A 70 -6.44 4.87 0.88
N CYS A 71 -5.61 5.27 -0.08
CA CYS A 71 -5.88 5.05 -1.50
C CYS A 71 -5.94 3.56 -1.82
N LEU A 72 -4.98 2.76 -1.36
CA LEU A 72 -5.01 1.31 -1.54
C LEU A 72 -6.33 0.73 -1.06
N LEU A 73 -6.78 1.10 0.15
CA LEU A 73 -7.99 0.55 0.75
C LEU A 73 -9.29 0.92 0.02
N ASN A 74 -9.32 2.08 -0.66
CA ASN A 74 -10.50 2.60 -1.36
C ASN A 74 -10.47 2.38 -2.87
N VAL A 75 -9.38 1.82 -3.42
CA VAL A 75 -9.35 1.38 -4.82
C VAL A 75 -10.32 0.23 -5.02
N ALA A 76 -11.07 0.32 -6.12
CA ALA A 76 -12.11 -0.60 -6.51
C ALA A 76 -11.65 -2.07 -6.50
N PRO A 77 -12.40 -2.98 -5.87
CA PRO A 77 -12.26 -4.40 -6.20
C PRO A 77 -12.58 -4.64 -7.68
N LYS A 78 -12.05 -5.75 -8.20
CA LYS A 78 -12.33 -6.25 -9.55
C LYS A 78 -13.82 -6.28 -9.85
N GLY A 79 -14.22 -5.59 -10.92
CA GLY A 79 -15.60 -5.49 -11.39
C GLY A 79 -16.38 -4.31 -10.84
N THR A 80 -15.71 -3.35 -10.19
CA THR A 80 -16.34 -2.12 -9.68
C THR A 80 -15.55 -0.88 -10.10
N ILE A 81 -16.18 0.29 -9.93
CA ILE A 81 -15.61 1.61 -10.23
C ILE A 81 -15.51 2.42 -8.94
N SER A 82 -14.31 2.85 -8.55
CA SER A 82 -14.13 3.81 -7.47
C SER A 82 -14.00 5.21 -8.06
N ILE A 83 -14.84 6.14 -7.61
CA ILE A 83 -14.86 7.53 -8.06
C ILE A 83 -14.36 8.39 -6.91
N PHE A 84 -13.32 9.19 -7.17
CA PHE A 84 -12.76 10.12 -6.19
C PHE A 84 -13.03 11.55 -6.61
N ASP A 85 -13.68 12.35 -5.75
CA ASP A 85 -13.69 13.80 -5.87
C ASP A 85 -12.59 14.40 -4.98
N ARG A 86 -11.55 14.96 -5.60
CA ARG A 86 -10.24 15.22 -4.98
C ARG A 86 -9.55 13.90 -4.66
N GLY A 87 -8.73 13.43 -5.58
CA GLY A 87 -7.91 12.25 -5.46
C GLY A 87 -6.58 12.52 -4.74
N TRP A 88 -5.59 11.67 -4.99
CA TRP A 88 -4.27 11.81 -4.40
C TRP A 88 -3.50 13.04 -4.87
N TYR A 89 -3.95 13.73 -5.92
CA TYR A 89 -3.29 14.94 -6.42
C TYR A 89 -3.52 16.15 -5.52
N SER A 90 -4.76 16.32 -5.04
CA SER A 90 -5.07 17.31 -4.01
C SER A 90 -4.18 17.15 -2.76
N GLY A 91 -3.87 15.91 -2.37
CA GLY A 91 -2.98 15.62 -1.25
C GLY A 91 -1.53 16.06 -1.47
N ILE A 92 -0.97 15.81 -2.67
CA ILE A 92 0.43 16.19 -2.95
C ILE A 92 0.62 17.69 -3.19
N LEU A 93 -0.43 18.39 -3.64
CA LEU A 93 -0.41 19.84 -3.84
C LEU A 93 -0.41 20.61 -2.50
N ALA A 94 -0.90 20.00 -1.43
CA ALA A 94 -0.86 20.55 -0.07
C ALA A 94 0.55 20.59 0.54
N ASP A 95 1.53 19.86 -0.02
CA ASP A 95 2.94 19.94 0.35
C ASP A 95 3.80 20.37 -0.86
N PRO A 96 3.75 21.66 -1.24
CA PRO A 96 4.47 22.16 -2.40
C PRO A 96 6.00 22.09 -2.24
N ALA A 97 6.52 22.02 -1.01
CA ALA A 97 7.95 21.93 -0.76
C ALA A 97 8.54 20.58 -1.22
N ASN A 98 7.73 19.52 -1.20
CA ASN A 98 8.14 18.18 -1.65
C ASN A 98 7.45 17.72 -2.94
N LEU A 99 6.84 18.63 -3.70
CA LEU A 99 6.00 18.31 -4.87
C LEU A 99 6.66 17.33 -5.86
N SER A 100 7.93 17.54 -6.24
CA SER A 100 8.61 16.62 -7.18
C SER A 100 8.76 15.19 -6.64
N LYS A 101 9.02 15.04 -5.34
CA LYS A 101 9.10 13.72 -4.69
C LYS A 101 7.72 13.07 -4.59
N ASN A 102 6.69 13.88 -4.31
CA ASN A 102 5.32 13.43 -4.20
C ASN A 102 4.74 13.03 -5.58
N ILE A 103 5.10 13.75 -6.65
CA ILE A 103 4.81 13.38 -8.04
C ILE A 103 5.41 12.01 -8.38
N ALA A 104 6.69 11.78 -8.05
CA ALA A 104 7.34 10.48 -8.29
C ALA A 104 6.63 9.34 -7.54
N LEU A 105 6.18 9.61 -6.32
CA LEU A 105 5.42 8.67 -5.49
C LEU A 105 4.04 8.35 -6.10
N VAL A 106 3.31 9.36 -6.58
CA VAL A 106 2.03 9.18 -7.29
C VAL A 106 2.21 8.37 -8.57
N ASN A 107 3.20 8.70 -9.40
CA ASN A 107 3.47 7.94 -10.63
C ASN A 107 3.78 6.47 -10.35
N ALA A 108 4.60 6.20 -9.32
CA ALA A 108 4.91 4.84 -8.92
C ALA A 108 3.67 4.10 -8.38
N PHE A 109 2.78 4.80 -7.68
CA PHE A 109 1.51 4.26 -7.18
C PHE A 109 0.52 3.96 -8.31
N GLU A 110 0.33 4.87 -9.27
CA GLU A 110 -0.52 4.63 -10.44
C GLU A 110 0.01 3.51 -11.32
N ARG A 111 1.34 3.40 -11.46
CA ARG A 111 1.97 2.26 -12.13
C ARG A 111 1.70 0.96 -11.38
N TYR A 112 1.81 0.97 -10.04
CA TYR A 112 1.45 -0.18 -9.20
C TYR A 112 0.00 -0.62 -9.45
N LEU A 113 -0.96 0.32 -9.43
CA LEU A 113 -2.36 0.05 -9.72
C LEU A 113 -2.54 -0.54 -11.11
N SER A 114 -1.93 0.07 -12.13
CA SER A 114 -1.97 -0.40 -13.51
C SER A 114 -1.44 -1.82 -13.67
N ASN A 115 -0.26 -2.12 -13.10
CA ASN A 115 0.36 -3.43 -13.15
C ASN A 115 -0.44 -4.50 -12.38
N ASN A 116 -1.27 -4.09 -11.43
CA ASN A 116 -2.18 -4.96 -10.69
C ASN A 116 -3.61 -4.98 -11.29
N GLY A 117 -3.77 -4.53 -12.54
CA GLY A 117 -5.00 -4.66 -13.32
C GLY A 117 -6.05 -3.58 -13.06
N VAL A 118 -5.68 -2.48 -12.41
CA VAL A 118 -6.56 -1.33 -12.16
C VAL A 118 -6.41 -0.30 -13.29
N ASN A 119 -7.54 0.15 -13.81
CA ASN A 119 -7.59 1.22 -14.81
C ASN A 119 -7.77 2.55 -14.10
N VAL A 120 -6.95 3.55 -14.43
CA VAL A 120 -7.01 4.87 -13.78
C VAL A 120 -7.34 5.90 -14.85
N ILE A 121 -8.52 6.50 -14.74
CA ILE A 121 -9.00 7.58 -15.61
C ILE A 121 -8.96 8.88 -14.80
N LYS A 122 -8.27 9.89 -15.32
CA LYS A 122 -8.06 11.15 -14.61
C LYS A 122 -8.70 12.29 -15.37
N PHE A 123 -9.46 13.13 -14.68
CA PHE A 123 -10.05 14.35 -15.21
C PHE A 123 -9.51 15.56 -14.46
N TYR A 124 -8.98 16.53 -15.20
CA TYR A 124 -8.71 17.85 -14.65
C TYR A 124 -9.74 18.84 -15.20
N LEU A 125 -10.61 19.34 -14.33
CA LEU A 125 -11.64 20.31 -14.68
C LEU A 125 -11.02 21.71 -14.65
N ASN A 126 -10.65 22.23 -15.82
CA ASN A 126 -10.02 23.53 -15.95
C ASN A 126 -11.06 24.65 -15.91
N MET A 127 -10.98 25.52 -14.89
CA MET A 127 -11.84 26.68 -14.72
C MET A 127 -10.99 27.92 -14.40
N ASP A 128 -11.41 29.06 -14.95
CA ASP A 128 -10.82 30.38 -14.67
C ASP A 128 -11.92 31.41 -14.38
N GLU A 129 -11.54 32.59 -13.89
CA GLU A 129 -12.47 33.64 -13.48
C GLU A 129 -13.39 34.10 -14.62
N SER A 130 -12.93 34.05 -15.88
CA SER A 130 -13.74 34.45 -17.04
C SER A 130 -14.83 33.42 -17.33
N LYS A 131 -14.50 32.12 -17.25
CA LYS A 131 -15.44 31.01 -17.41
C LYS A 131 -16.45 30.99 -16.27
N LEU A 132 -15.99 31.21 -15.04
CA LEU A 132 -16.83 31.26 -13.85
C LEU A 132 -17.83 32.43 -13.91
N LYS A 133 -17.41 33.61 -14.36
CA LYS A 133 -18.30 34.75 -14.63
C LYS A 133 -19.30 34.46 -15.75
N LYS A 134 -18.84 33.85 -16.85
CA LYS A 134 -19.69 33.53 -18.02
C LYS A 134 -20.80 32.54 -17.68
N HIS A 135 -20.49 31.55 -16.85
CA HIS A 135 -21.41 30.48 -16.49
C HIS A 135 -21.98 30.61 -15.06
N LYS A 136 -21.79 31.75 -14.38
CA LYS A 136 -22.23 32.02 -12.99
C LYS A 136 -23.69 31.66 -12.73
N LYS A 137 -24.58 31.82 -13.72
CA LYS A 137 -26.01 31.47 -13.58
C LYS A 137 -26.28 29.96 -13.55
N SER A 138 -25.37 29.18 -14.12
CA SER A 138 -25.46 27.71 -14.17
C SER A 138 -24.86 27.06 -12.92
N TYR A 139 -23.85 27.69 -12.29
CA TYR A 139 -23.23 27.22 -11.05
C TYR A 139 -23.88 27.93 -9.84
N PRO A 140 -24.72 27.26 -9.02
CA PRO A 140 -25.34 27.86 -7.83
C PRO A 140 -24.30 27.95 -6.70
N VAL A 141 -23.26 28.74 -6.92
CA VAL A 141 -22.19 29.00 -5.96
C VAL A 141 -22.39 30.43 -5.51
N ASP A 142 -22.59 30.61 -4.20
CA ASP A 142 -22.62 31.94 -3.61
C ASP A 142 -21.21 32.53 -3.74
N LEU A 143 -21.03 33.54 -4.62
CA LEU A 143 -19.71 34.14 -4.86
C LEU A 143 -19.34 35.17 -3.78
N ASP A 144 -20.29 35.49 -2.90
CA ASP A 144 -20.14 36.52 -1.87
C ASP A 144 -19.77 35.92 -0.50
N GLY A 145 -19.72 34.59 -0.38
CA GLY A 145 -19.27 33.87 0.81
C GLY A 145 -17.82 33.43 0.74
N GLU A 146 -17.13 33.39 1.88
CA GLU A 146 -15.76 32.89 2.10
C GLU A 146 -15.52 31.44 1.62
N ASP A 147 -16.55 30.76 1.08
CA ASP A 147 -16.57 29.36 0.65
C ASP A 147 -16.04 29.09 -0.77
N MET A 148 -15.61 30.12 -1.53
CA MET A 148 -14.69 29.92 -2.67
C MET A 148 -13.27 29.66 -2.15
N VAL A 149 -13.18 28.59 -1.38
CA VAL A 149 -11.98 28.06 -0.80
C VAL A 149 -11.14 27.42 -1.91
N PHE A 150 -10.35 28.26 -2.58
CA PHE A 150 -8.97 27.90 -2.88
C PHE A 150 -8.22 27.99 -1.56
N ASN A 151 -8.24 26.94 -0.71
CA ASN A 151 -7.78 27.08 0.68
C ASN A 151 -6.31 27.49 0.86
N ASP A 152 -5.53 27.63 -0.23
CA ASP A 152 -4.13 28.06 -0.21
C ASP A 152 -3.75 29.14 -1.23
N ILE A 153 -4.70 29.79 -1.91
CA ILE A 153 -4.36 30.83 -2.91
C ILE A 153 -4.82 32.19 -2.41
N GLY A 154 -3.95 32.86 -1.66
CA GLY A 154 -4.19 34.22 -1.15
C GLY A 154 -4.42 35.25 -2.25
N THR A 155 -3.41 35.50 -3.09
CA THR A 155 -3.37 36.59 -4.09
C THR A 155 -3.39 36.08 -5.55
N LEU A 156 -3.64 36.96 -6.54
CA LEU A 156 -3.49 36.66 -7.99
C LEU A 156 -2.09 36.10 -8.33
N LYS A 157 -1.06 36.50 -7.58
CA LYS A 157 0.31 35.98 -7.72
C LYS A 157 0.43 34.55 -7.21
N ASP A 158 -0.28 34.22 -6.13
CA ASP A 158 -0.40 32.86 -5.61
C ASP A 158 -1.20 31.97 -6.59
N TYR A 159 -2.13 32.56 -7.34
CA TYR A 159 -2.91 31.86 -8.37
C TYR A 159 -2.04 31.47 -9.57
N ASP A 160 -1.20 32.38 -10.09
CA ASP A 160 -0.26 32.07 -11.19
C ASP A 160 0.82 31.06 -10.76
N ILE A 161 1.31 31.15 -9.52
CA ILE A 161 2.25 30.18 -8.95
C ILE A 161 1.58 28.81 -8.79
N SER A 162 0.34 28.76 -8.32
CA SER A 162 -0.47 27.54 -8.24
C SER A 162 -0.73 26.93 -9.62
N LYS A 163 -1.08 27.75 -10.62
CA LYS A 163 -1.36 27.30 -11.99
C LYS A 163 -0.14 26.67 -12.65
N ASN A 164 1.05 27.25 -12.48
CA ASN A 164 2.29 26.65 -12.96
C ASN A 164 2.61 25.33 -12.26
N LYS A 165 2.40 25.25 -10.95
CA LYS A 165 2.58 23.99 -10.19
C LYS A 165 1.61 22.90 -10.66
N ILE A 166 0.35 23.25 -10.91
CA ILE A 166 -0.67 22.33 -11.41
C ILE A 166 -0.33 21.86 -12.82
N ASN A 167 0.05 22.76 -13.73
CA ASN A 167 0.46 22.39 -15.08
C ASN A 167 1.67 21.44 -15.05
N ASN A 168 2.67 21.75 -14.24
CA ASN A 168 3.83 20.88 -14.06
C ASN A 168 3.44 19.51 -13.45
N MET A 169 2.53 19.48 -12.48
CA MET A 169 2.01 18.23 -11.93
C MET A 169 1.30 17.40 -12.99
N ILE A 170 0.41 18.02 -13.79
CA ILE A 170 -0.30 17.35 -14.89
C ILE A 170 0.71 16.78 -15.88
N GLU A 171 1.65 17.59 -16.37
CA GLU A 171 2.67 17.17 -17.34
C GLU A 171 3.52 16.01 -16.82
N MET A 172 4.02 16.11 -15.58
CA MET A 172 4.86 15.07 -14.99
C MET A 172 4.11 13.79 -14.62
N THR A 173 2.77 13.82 -14.59
CA THR A 173 1.94 12.67 -14.22
C THR A 173 1.02 12.20 -15.34
N ASP A 174 1.15 12.77 -16.54
CA ASP A 174 0.50 12.29 -17.75
C ASP A 174 1.30 11.12 -18.33
N THR A 175 1.01 9.91 -17.86
CA THR A 175 1.77 8.71 -18.22
C THR A 175 1.01 7.88 -19.24
N ASN A 176 1.71 7.00 -19.95
CA ASN A 176 1.09 6.05 -20.89
C ASN A 176 0.09 5.09 -20.22
N PHE A 177 0.22 4.83 -18.90
CA PHE A 177 -0.67 3.94 -18.14
C PHE A 177 -1.79 4.67 -17.39
N SER A 178 -1.70 6.00 -17.27
CA SER A 178 -2.71 6.86 -16.66
C SER A 178 -2.61 8.29 -17.23
N GLN A 179 -3.41 8.55 -18.26
CA GLN A 179 -3.43 9.85 -18.95
C GLN A 179 -4.46 10.81 -18.33
N TRP A 180 -4.17 12.10 -18.42
CA TRP A 180 -5.07 13.19 -18.05
C TRP A 180 -6.05 13.51 -19.17
N ASN A 181 -7.31 13.72 -18.79
CA ASN A 181 -8.36 14.28 -19.64
C ASN A 181 -8.67 15.68 -19.12
N ILE A 182 -8.11 16.70 -19.77
CA ILE A 182 -8.29 18.10 -19.37
C ILE A 182 -9.61 18.60 -19.98
N ILE A 183 -10.54 19.04 -19.13
CA ILE A 183 -11.87 19.52 -19.53
C ILE A 183 -11.97 21.00 -19.21
N ASP A 184 -12.06 21.83 -20.25
CA ASP A 184 -12.46 23.23 -20.06
C ASP A 184 -13.93 23.29 -19.64
N MET A 185 -14.17 23.76 -18.41
CA MET A 185 -15.53 23.87 -17.86
C MET A 185 -16.34 24.94 -18.61
N GLU A 186 -17.53 24.54 -19.06
CA GLU A 186 -18.54 25.41 -19.68
C GLU A 186 -19.75 25.49 -18.75
N ASP A 187 -20.99 25.44 -19.26
CA ASP A 187 -22.15 25.12 -18.44
C ASP A 187 -22.11 23.64 -17.99
N TYR A 188 -22.89 23.29 -16.97
CA TYR A 188 -22.90 21.94 -16.41
C TYR A 188 -23.25 20.89 -17.46
N GLU A 189 -24.26 21.12 -18.29
CA GLU A 189 -24.76 20.15 -19.27
C GLU A 189 -23.66 19.80 -20.29
N ASN A 190 -23.03 20.81 -20.89
CA ASN A 190 -21.92 20.60 -21.82
C ASN A 190 -20.71 19.92 -21.16
N THR A 191 -20.36 20.34 -19.94
CA THR A 191 -19.21 19.78 -19.22
C THR A 191 -19.44 18.30 -18.90
N ILE A 192 -20.62 17.96 -18.38
CA ILE A 192 -21.00 16.57 -18.04
C ILE A 192 -21.08 15.72 -19.30
N ARG A 193 -21.66 16.24 -20.39
CA ARG A 193 -21.71 15.54 -21.68
C ARG A 193 -20.32 15.18 -22.20
N LYS A 194 -19.36 16.12 -22.17
CA LYS A 194 -17.97 15.86 -22.58
C LYS A 194 -17.31 14.78 -21.74
N ILE A 195 -17.49 14.82 -20.41
CA ILE A 195 -16.95 13.80 -19.50
C ILE A 195 -17.57 12.43 -19.83
N ALA A 196 -18.89 12.38 -20.03
CA ALA A 196 -19.60 11.16 -20.39
C ALA A 196 -19.12 10.56 -21.72
N ASP A 197 -18.89 11.39 -22.75
CA ASP A 197 -18.34 10.93 -24.04
C ASP A 197 -16.93 10.33 -23.88
N ILE A 198 -16.06 10.99 -23.10
CA ILE A 198 -14.71 10.49 -22.82
C ILE A 198 -14.78 9.16 -22.05
N LEU A 199 -15.66 9.04 -21.06
CA LEU A 199 -15.84 7.80 -20.31
C LEU A 199 -16.31 6.66 -21.22
N GLN A 200 -17.20 6.92 -22.18
CA GLN A 200 -17.62 5.90 -23.15
C GLN A 200 -16.45 5.41 -24.00
N VAL A 201 -15.63 6.33 -24.52
CA VAL A 201 -14.44 5.98 -25.29
C VAL A 201 -13.47 5.16 -24.43
N LYS A 202 -13.13 5.65 -23.23
CA LYS A 202 -12.18 4.97 -22.34
C LYS A 202 -12.65 3.59 -21.92
N PHE A 203 -13.93 3.41 -21.57
CA PHE A 203 -14.46 2.09 -21.23
C PHE A 203 -14.45 1.14 -22.44
N THR A 204 -14.73 1.66 -23.63
CA THR A 204 -14.68 0.85 -24.87
C THR A 204 -13.24 0.43 -25.19
N GLU A 205 -12.27 1.33 -25.10
CA GLU A 205 -10.84 1.04 -25.25
C GLU A 205 -10.42 -0.04 -24.25
N MET A 206 -10.73 0.14 -22.96
CA MET A 206 -10.41 -0.82 -21.90
C MET A 206 -10.98 -2.21 -22.17
N LEU A 207 -12.24 -2.29 -22.63
CA LEU A 207 -12.89 -3.58 -22.93
C LEU A 207 -12.27 -4.30 -24.13
N SER A 208 -11.61 -3.56 -25.04
CA SER A 208 -10.99 -4.08 -26.26
C SER A 208 -9.50 -4.38 -26.12
N GLN A 209 -8.79 -3.67 -25.23
CA GLN A 209 -7.34 -3.77 -25.04
C GLN A 209 -7.02 -4.00 -23.56
N PRO A 210 -7.00 -5.26 -23.08
CA PRO A 210 -6.63 -5.54 -21.70
C PRO A 210 -5.18 -5.11 -21.44
N LYS A 211 -4.94 -4.48 -20.28
CA LYS A 211 -3.60 -4.03 -19.88
C LYS A 211 -2.63 -5.21 -19.78
N HIS A 212 -1.43 -5.02 -20.30
CA HIS A 212 -0.31 -5.92 -20.11
C HIS A 212 0.63 -5.34 -19.04
N PRO A 213 0.87 -6.03 -17.92
CA PRO A 213 1.79 -5.55 -16.89
C PRO A 213 3.21 -5.36 -17.44
N GLU A 214 3.91 -4.34 -16.95
CA GLU A 214 5.30 -4.10 -17.31
C GLU A 214 6.22 -5.17 -16.72
N ILE A 215 7.23 -5.59 -17.50
CA ILE A 215 8.35 -6.38 -16.98
C ILE A 215 9.35 -5.42 -16.36
N TYR A 216 9.62 -5.60 -15.08
CA TYR A 216 10.64 -4.83 -14.38
C TYR A 216 11.97 -5.59 -14.36
N GLU A 217 13.09 -4.87 -14.54
CA GLU A 217 14.41 -5.46 -14.34
C GLU A 217 14.69 -5.58 -12.83
N ILE A 218 15.08 -6.78 -12.40
CA ILE A 218 15.37 -7.05 -10.99
C ILE A 218 16.65 -6.31 -10.58
N GLN A 219 16.55 -5.46 -9.55
CA GLN A 219 17.66 -4.67 -9.04
C GLN A 219 18.10 -5.12 -7.63
N GLU A 220 19.15 -5.92 -7.57
CA GLU A 220 19.77 -6.40 -6.32
C GLU A 220 20.83 -5.42 -5.81
N VAL A 221 20.40 -4.25 -5.34
CA VAL A 221 21.29 -3.12 -5.00
C VAL A 221 21.67 -3.02 -3.52
N PHE A 222 20.98 -3.74 -2.64
CA PHE A 222 21.21 -3.69 -1.21
C PHE A 222 22.09 -4.85 -0.71
N PRO A 223 22.88 -4.64 0.35
CA PRO A 223 23.66 -5.71 0.94
C PRO A 223 22.75 -6.77 1.58
N ASN A 224 23.18 -8.03 1.54
CA ASN A 224 22.49 -9.13 2.19
C ASN A 224 23.07 -9.36 3.60
N PRO A 225 22.36 -9.03 4.70
CA PRO A 225 22.82 -9.30 6.06
C PRO A 225 23.12 -10.78 6.35
N ARG A 226 22.50 -11.72 5.60
CA ARG A 226 22.76 -13.16 5.74
C ARG A 226 24.20 -13.54 5.41
N ASP A 227 24.89 -12.76 4.57
CA ASP A 227 26.29 -13.02 4.18
C ASP A 227 27.25 -12.92 5.39
N LYS A 228 26.80 -12.31 6.50
CA LYS A 228 27.56 -12.17 7.76
C LYS A 228 27.01 -13.03 8.89
N CYS A 229 26.09 -13.96 8.60
CA CYS A 229 25.45 -14.80 9.60
C CYS A 229 26.48 -15.69 10.31
N ASP A 230 26.50 -15.63 11.65
CA ASP A 230 27.34 -16.48 12.50
C ASP A 230 26.47 -17.48 13.28
N PHE A 231 26.30 -18.66 12.70
CA PHE A 231 25.53 -19.75 13.28
C PHE A 231 26.12 -20.36 14.56
N THR A 232 27.32 -19.93 15.00
CA THR A 232 27.93 -20.38 16.26
C THR A 232 27.45 -19.60 17.48
N LYS A 233 26.69 -18.52 17.28
CA LYS A 233 26.16 -17.69 18.37
C LYS A 233 25.21 -18.49 19.27
N THR A 234 25.54 -18.49 20.56
CA THR A 234 24.73 -19.13 21.61
C THR A 234 24.69 -18.25 22.85
N ILE A 235 23.77 -18.55 23.76
CA ILE A 235 23.68 -17.85 25.05
C ILE A 235 23.36 -18.84 26.17
N SER A 236 23.99 -18.64 27.33
CA SER A 236 23.72 -19.46 28.50
C SER A 236 22.27 -19.25 28.97
N LYS A 237 21.70 -20.25 29.66
CA LYS A 237 20.32 -20.16 30.19
C LYS A 237 20.18 -19.03 31.21
N GLU A 238 21.19 -18.84 32.05
CA GLU A 238 21.22 -17.80 33.07
C GLU A 238 21.24 -16.40 32.45
N GLU A 239 22.17 -16.17 31.52
CA GLU A 239 22.28 -14.89 30.81
C GLU A 239 21.03 -14.59 29.99
N TYR A 240 20.47 -15.61 29.31
CA TYR A 240 19.20 -15.50 28.60
C TYR A 240 18.08 -15.00 29.50
N ASN A 241 17.87 -15.61 30.68
CA ASN A 241 16.81 -15.22 31.59
C ASN A 241 16.99 -13.78 32.09
N LYS A 242 18.24 -13.40 32.43
CA LYS A 242 18.58 -12.05 32.87
C LYS A 242 18.34 -11.00 31.80
N LYS A 243 18.80 -11.23 30.57
CA LYS A 243 18.59 -10.31 29.44
C LYS A 243 17.12 -10.24 29.05
N LEU A 244 16.42 -11.38 29.02
CA LEU A 244 15.01 -11.44 28.67
C LEU A 244 14.17 -10.55 29.60
N ASP A 245 14.30 -10.71 30.91
CA ASP A 245 13.55 -9.89 31.89
C ASP A 245 13.85 -8.39 31.72
N LYS A 246 15.12 -8.01 31.59
CA LYS A 246 15.52 -6.61 31.36
C LYS A 246 14.92 -6.02 30.09
N LEU A 247 15.02 -6.74 28.97
CA LEU A 247 14.55 -6.27 27.67
C LEU A 247 13.02 -6.21 27.60
N GLN A 248 12.32 -7.19 28.17
CA GLN A 248 10.86 -7.19 28.19
C GLN A 248 10.32 -6.02 29.03
N ARG A 249 10.92 -5.72 30.20
CA ARG A 249 10.56 -4.53 30.98
C ARG A 249 10.77 -3.25 30.17
N LYS A 250 11.94 -3.12 29.52
CA LYS A 250 12.24 -1.92 28.73
C LYS A 250 11.31 -1.78 27.52
N LEU A 251 10.96 -2.88 26.86
CA LEU A 251 10.01 -2.89 25.76
C LEU A 251 8.60 -2.48 26.21
N ALA A 252 8.17 -2.90 27.40
CA ALA A 252 6.90 -2.47 27.98
C ALA A 252 6.86 -0.95 28.23
N GLU A 253 7.94 -0.37 28.76
CA GLU A 253 8.08 1.09 28.92
C GLU A 253 8.02 1.82 27.57
N LEU A 254 8.76 1.34 26.57
CA LEU A 254 8.81 1.94 25.24
C LEU A 254 7.47 1.84 24.50
N GLN A 255 6.68 0.79 24.75
CA GLN A 255 5.32 0.71 24.21
C GLN A 255 4.43 1.85 24.73
N ILE A 256 4.58 2.24 26.00
CA ILE A 256 3.83 3.37 26.57
C ILE A 256 4.26 4.67 25.91
N LYS A 257 5.57 4.86 25.66
CA LYS A 257 6.08 6.02 24.91
C LYS A 257 5.55 6.04 23.48
N LEU A 258 5.59 4.90 22.77
CA LEU A 258 5.03 4.76 21.43
C LEU A 258 3.57 5.18 21.41
N ALA A 259 2.77 4.68 22.38
CA ALA A 259 1.35 4.96 22.48
C ALA A 259 1.00 6.45 22.64
N ASN A 260 1.95 7.28 23.09
CA ASN A 260 1.80 8.74 23.23
C ASN A 260 2.54 9.52 22.13
N SER A 261 3.06 8.85 21.11
CA SER A 261 3.69 9.45 19.92
C SER A 261 2.78 9.36 18.71
N ASP A 262 3.15 10.07 17.65
CA ASP A 262 2.57 10.00 16.30
C ASP A 262 3.11 8.82 15.47
N LYS A 263 3.97 7.96 16.04
CA LYS A 263 4.61 6.85 15.32
C LYS A 263 3.85 5.54 15.43
N GLY A 264 3.80 4.78 14.34
CA GLY A 264 3.41 3.37 14.34
C GLY A 264 4.63 2.45 14.25
N MET A 265 4.50 1.17 14.58
CA MET A 265 5.57 0.20 14.35
C MET A 265 5.07 -1.06 13.63
N VAL A 266 5.81 -1.49 12.63
CA VAL A 266 5.61 -2.73 11.90
C VAL A 266 6.79 -3.67 12.11
N LEU A 267 6.49 -4.87 12.61
CA LEU A 267 7.46 -5.95 12.76
C LEU A 267 7.11 -7.08 11.79
N VAL A 268 8.00 -7.38 10.84
CA VAL A 268 7.82 -8.47 9.89
C VAL A 268 8.69 -9.65 10.30
N PHE A 269 8.11 -10.85 10.37
CA PHE A 269 8.84 -12.09 10.64
C PHE A 269 8.74 -13.05 9.46
N GLU A 270 9.85 -13.19 8.74
CA GLU A 270 10.10 -14.24 7.75
C GLU A 270 11.23 -15.16 8.23
N GLY A 271 11.50 -16.23 7.50
CA GLY A 271 12.56 -17.19 7.84
C GLY A 271 12.17 -18.61 7.52
N TRP A 272 13.14 -19.52 7.62
CA TRP A 272 12.94 -20.93 7.28
C TRP A 272 11.82 -21.59 8.09
N ASP A 273 11.22 -22.63 7.51
CA ASP A 273 10.31 -23.49 8.25
C ASP A 273 11.06 -24.13 9.41
N ALA A 274 10.38 -24.21 10.55
CA ALA A 274 10.96 -24.54 11.85
C ALA A 274 12.08 -23.64 12.42
N ALA A 275 12.39 -22.48 11.81
CA ALA A 275 13.39 -21.54 12.33
C ALA A 275 13.04 -20.93 13.69
N GLY A 276 11.74 -20.85 14.04
CA GLY A 276 11.30 -20.45 15.38
C GLY A 276 10.58 -19.10 15.48
N LYS A 277 10.13 -18.53 14.34
CA LYS A 277 9.35 -17.28 14.23
C LYS A 277 8.31 -17.09 15.36
N GLY A 278 7.33 -18.00 15.46
CA GLY A 278 6.29 -17.91 16.49
C GLY A 278 6.81 -17.94 17.94
N GLY A 279 7.96 -18.58 18.19
CA GLY A 279 8.62 -18.53 19.50
C GLY A 279 9.27 -17.18 19.81
N CYS A 280 9.77 -16.48 18.79
CA CYS A 280 10.28 -15.13 18.90
C CYS A 280 9.15 -14.12 19.09
N ILE A 281 8.11 -14.19 18.25
CA ILE A 281 6.90 -13.37 18.37
C ILE A 281 6.30 -13.51 19.78
N LYS A 282 6.18 -14.73 20.30
CA LYS A 282 5.68 -14.97 21.66
C LYS A 282 6.49 -14.24 22.75
N ARG A 283 7.81 -14.10 22.59
CA ARG A 283 8.64 -13.39 23.59
C ARG A 283 8.51 -11.88 23.47
N VAL A 284 8.33 -11.35 22.26
CA VAL A 284 8.00 -9.94 22.04
C VAL A 284 6.65 -9.61 22.66
N THR A 285 5.60 -10.37 22.32
CA THR A 285 4.24 -10.09 22.78
C THR A 285 4.04 -10.29 24.28
N GLN A 286 4.81 -11.18 24.91
CA GLN A 286 4.82 -11.32 26.38
C GLN A 286 5.26 -10.06 27.14
N ALA A 287 6.02 -9.16 26.48
CA ALA A 287 6.42 -7.89 27.07
C ALA A 287 5.36 -6.79 26.94
N LEU A 288 4.49 -6.92 25.93
CA LEU A 288 3.63 -5.84 25.46
C LEU A 288 2.23 -5.94 26.07
N ASN A 289 1.61 -4.79 26.34
CA ASN A 289 0.18 -4.71 26.61
C ASN A 289 -0.61 -5.09 25.33
N PRO A 290 -1.54 -6.06 25.38
CA PRO A 290 -2.30 -6.52 24.22
C PRO A 290 -3.20 -5.46 23.57
N ARG A 291 -3.46 -4.32 24.24
CA ARG A 291 -4.18 -3.18 23.63
C ARG A 291 -3.31 -2.35 22.68
N GLY A 292 -2.00 -2.52 22.74
CA GLY A 292 -1.03 -1.75 21.96
C GLY A 292 -0.42 -2.51 20.78
N TYR A 293 -0.76 -3.79 20.59
CA TYR A 293 -0.27 -4.56 19.44
C TYR A 293 -1.33 -5.48 18.85
N LYS A 294 -1.13 -5.90 17.61
CA LYS A 294 -1.88 -7.00 17.00
C LYS A 294 -0.94 -7.88 16.18
N VAL A 295 -1.12 -9.20 16.27
CA VAL A 295 -0.39 -10.19 15.46
C VAL A 295 -1.28 -10.62 14.30
N PHE A 296 -0.73 -10.59 13.10
CA PHE A 296 -1.38 -10.95 11.84
C PHE A 296 -0.61 -12.12 11.20
N PRO A 297 -1.09 -13.36 11.38
CA PRO A 297 -0.66 -14.46 10.53
C PRO A 297 -1.11 -14.21 9.09
N THR A 298 -0.24 -14.51 8.11
CA THR A 298 -0.57 -14.34 6.69
C THR A 298 -0.83 -15.71 6.02
N PRO A 299 -2.08 -16.19 5.97
CA PRO A 299 -2.45 -17.39 5.21
C PRO A 299 -2.66 -17.06 3.72
N ALA A 300 -3.05 -18.08 2.95
CA ALA A 300 -3.53 -17.92 1.58
C ALA A 300 -4.64 -16.85 1.49
N PRO A 301 -4.68 -16.05 0.41
CA PRO A 301 -5.62 -14.94 0.30
C PRO A 301 -7.07 -15.42 0.14
N THR A 302 -8.00 -14.76 0.84
CA THR A 302 -9.44 -14.99 0.74
C THR A 302 -10.00 -14.55 -0.62
N PRO A 303 -11.23 -14.96 -1.00
CA PRO A 303 -11.86 -14.47 -2.23
C PRO A 303 -11.96 -12.94 -2.31
N GLU A 304 -12.24 -12.28 -1.18
CA GLU A 304 -12.25 -10.82 -1.08
C GLU A 304 -10.86 -10.25 -1.35
N GLU A 305 -9.82 -10.76 -0.70
CA GLU A 305 -8.45 -10.28 -0.91
C GLU A 305 -7.97 -10.47 -2.35
N LYS A 306 -8.40 -11.56 -3.03
CA LYS A 306 -8.11 -11.81 -4.46
C LYS A 306 -8.84 -10.85 -5.41
N ALA A 307 -9.92 -10.22 -4.95
CA ALA A 307 -10.63 -9.21 -5.70
C ALA A 307 -9.90 -7.85 -5.70
N HIS A 308 -8.95 -7.64 -4.79
CA HIS A 308 -8.14 -6.41 -4.72
C HIS A 308 -6.71 -6.62 -5.22
N THR A 309 -5.93 -5.53 -5.24
CA THR A 309 -4.49 -5.55 -5.53
C THR A 309 -3.72 -6.29 -4.43
N HIS A 310 -2.53 -6.81 -4.75
CA HIS A 310 -1.74 -7.64 -3.83
C HIS A 310 -1.52 -7.00 -2.44
N LEU A 311 -1.20 -5.69 -2.39
CA LEU A 311 -0.85 -5.00 -1.16
C LEU A 311 -2.07 -4.58 -0.33
N TRP A 312 -3.28 -4.60 -0.90
CA TRP A 312 -4.51 -4.21 -0.21
C TRP A 312 -4.73 -4.97 1.09
N ARG A 313 -4.52 -6.30 1.06
CA ARG A 313 -4.74 -7.15 2.23
C ARG A 313 -3.83 -6.81 3.41
N PHE A 314 -2.65 -6.29 3.11
CA PHE A 314 -1.67 -5.88 4.12
C PHE A 314 -1.92 -4.45 4.59
N ALA A 315 -2.31 -3.55 3.68
CA ALA A 315 -2.71 -2.18 4.00
C ALA A 315 -3.82 -2.12 5.07
N LYS A 316 -4.75 -3.09 5.08
CA LYS A 316 -5.81 -3.20 6.11
C LYS A 316 -5.27 -3.38 7.53
N ASN A 317 -4.08 -3.94 7.65
CA ASN A 317 -3.50 -4.39 8.91
C ASN A 317 -2.36 -3.47 9.38
N MET A 318 -2.07 -2.38 8.65
CA MET A 318 -1.08 -1.40 9.10
C MET A 318 -1.52 -0.75 10.42
N PRO A 319 -0.57 -0.48 11.33
CA PRO A 319 -0.88 0.09 12.62
C PRO A 319 -1.34 1.55 12.46
N ARG A 320 -2.23 1.98 13.35
CA ARG A 320 -2.41 3.41 13.62
C ARG A 320 -1.24 3.90 14.48
N GLU A 321 -1.13 5.22 14.61
CA GLU A 321 -0.22 5.88 15.56
C GLU A 321 -0.34 5.25 16.95
N GLY A 322 0.81 5.04 17.59
CA GLY A 322 0.93 4.44 18.90
C GLY A 322 0.69 2.93 18.97
N LYS A 323 0.53 2.23 17.83
CA LYS A 323 0.28 0.78 17.78
C LYS A 323 1.39 0.01 17.07
N ILE A 324 1.48 -1.27 17.40
CA ILE A 324 2.42 -2.23 16.81
C ILE A 324 1.66 -3.28 15.99
N ALA A 325 1.96 -3.40 14.70
CA ALA A 325 1.51 -4.51 13.87
C ALA A 325 2.63 -5.54 13.72
N ILE A 326 2.34 -6.81 14.01
CA ILE A 326 3.31 -7.90 13.93
C ILE A 326 2.84 -8.89 12.86
N PHE A 327 3.58 -9.02 11.78
CA PHE A 327 3.29 -9.95 10.69
C PHE A 327 4.06 -11.25 10.86
N ASP A 328 3.35 -12.37 11.02
CA ASP A 328 3.91 -13.73 10.96
C ASP A 328 3.70 -14.26 9.53
N ARG A 329 4.76 -14.19 8.71
CA ARG A 329 4.68 -14.08 7.24
C ARG A 329 3.99 -12.79 6.78
N SER A 330 4.24 -12.36 5.55
CA SER A 330 3.88 -11.01 5.08
C SER A 330 3.74 -10.91 3.54
N TRP A 331 3.73 -9.68 3.01
CA TRP A 331 3.76 -9.40 1.57
C TRP A 331 4.99 -9.96 0.84
N TYR A 332 6.04 -10.32 1.58
CA TYR A 332 7.23 -10.96 1.03
C TYR A 332 6.97 -12.37 0.47
N GLY A 333 5.81 -12.97 0.73
CA GLY A 333 5.37 -14.21 0.07
C GLY A 333 5.44 -14.14 -1.46
N ARG A 334 5.13 -12.97 -2.05
CA ARG A 334 5.22 -12.66 -3.48
C ARG A 334 6.63 -12.81 -4.06
N MET A 335 7.67 -12.70 -3.23
CA MET A 335 9.07 -12.82 -3.63
C MET A 335 9.70 -14.15 -3.21
N MET A 336 8.95 -15.05 -2.58
CA MET A 336 9.43 -16.33 -2.06
C MET A 336 8.56 -17.49 -2.51
N VAL A 337 7.51 -17.82 -1.75
CA VAL A 337 6.68 -19.01 -1.99
C VAL A 337 5.89 -18.90 -3.29
N GLU A 338 5.37 -17.71 -3.63
CA GLU A 338 4.52 -17.54 -4.80
C GLU A 338 5.20 -17.85 -6.14
N PRO A 339 6.40 -17.33 -6.46
CA PRO A 339 7.08 -17.66 -7.72
C PRO A 339 7.56 -19.11 -7.78
N ILE A 340 7.88 -19.72 -6.62
CA ILE A 340 8.39 -21.11 -6.55
C ILE A 340 7.27 -22.13 -6.74
N GLU A 341 6.08 -21.84 -6.20
CA GLU A 341 4.91 -22.71 -6.32
C GLU A 341 3.98 -22.33 -7.48
N GLY A 342 4.29 -21.25 -8.23
CA GLY A 342 3.51 -20.81 -9.39
C GLY A 342 2.21 -20.08 -9.02
N PHE A 343 2.15 -19.44 -7.85
CA PHE A 343 1.02 -18.63 -7.42
C PHE A 343 1.07 -17.18 -7.91
N CYS A 344 2.19 -16.75 -8.48
CA CYS A 344 2.31 -15.48 -9.18
C CYS A 344 2.97 -15.66 -10.56
N THR A 345 2.75 -14.71 -11.46
CA THR A 345 3.43 -14.66 -12.76
C THR A 345 4.87 -14.15 -12.62
N LYS A 346 5.66 -14.29 -13.69
CA LYS A 346 7.04 -13.77 -13.72
C LYS A 346 7.08 -12.25 -13.65
N GLU A 347 6.12 -11.60 -14.30
CA GLU A 347 5.93 -10.16 -14.28
C GLU A 347 5.56 -9.69 -12.87
N GLU A 348 4.72 -10.45 -12.16
CA GLU A 348 4.35 -10.17 -10.77
C GLU A 348 5.55 -10.26 -9.83
N TYR A 349 6.36 -11.30 -9.99
CA TYR A 349 7.58 -11.45 -9.23
C TYR A 349 8.59 -10.33 -9.52
N SER A 350 8.83 -10.01 -10.79
CA SER A 350 9.93 -9.12 -11.19
C SER A 350 9.77 -7.69 -10.69
N ARG A 351 8.52 -7.20 -10.59
CA ARG A 351 8.22 -5.86 -10.05
C ARG A 351 8.00 -5.81 -8.54
N ALA A 352 7.79 -6.96 -7.88
CA ALA A 352 7.39 -7.02 -6.47
C ALA A 352 8.34 -6.28 -5.53
N GLY A 353 9.65 -6.36 -5.75
CA GLY A 353 10.64 -5.65 -4.92
C GLY A 353 10.45 -4.12 -4.95
N ALA A 354 10.24 -3.56 -6.15
CA ALA A 354 9.99 -2.13 -6.32
C ALA A 354 8.64 -1.70 -5.72
N GLU A 355 7.59 -2.51 -5.91
CA GLU A 355 6.26 -2.27 -5.34
C GLU A 355 6.26 -2.32 -3.80
N ILE A 356 6.99 -3.27 -3.21
CA ILE A 356 7.15 -3.40 -1.76
C ILE A 356 7.94 -2.22 -1.20
N ASN A 357 9.05 -1.82 -1.84
CA ASN A 357 9.82 -0.66 -1.42
C ASN A 357 8.99 0.63 -1.49
N LEU A 358 8.14 0.79 -2.51
CA LEU A 358 7.21 1.91 -2.61
C LEU A 358 6.26 1.95 -1.40
N PHE A 359 5.67 0.80 -1.07
CA PHE A 359 4.74 0.65 0.04
C PHE A 359 5.41 0.96 1.39
N GLU A 360 6.56 0.35 1.67
CA GLU A 360 7.32 0.59 2.90
C GLU A 360 7.82 2.04 3.01
N SER A 361 8.29 2.62 1.89
CA SER A 361 8.72 4.02 1.86
C SER A 361 7.59 4.99 2.13
N SER A 362 6.38 4.72 1.60
CA SER A 362 5.21 5.56 1.85
C SER A 362 4.83 5.59 3.32
N LEU A 363 4.78 4.41 3.96
CA LEU A 363 4.43 4.29 5.38
C LEU A 363 5.52 4.86 6.29
N TYR A 364 6.79 4.70 5.92
CA TYR A 364 7.90 5.30 6.66
C TYR A 364 7.84 6.83 6.68
N LYS A 365 7.47 7.45 5.55
CA LYS A 365 7.26 8.90 5.47
C LYS A 365 6.11 9.37 6.37
N ASP A 366 5.12 8.51 6.54
CA ASP A 366 4.00 8.71 7.48
C ASP A 366 4.29 8.09 8.86
N HIS A 367 5.55 8.21 9.31
CA HIS A 367 6.01 7.92 10.67
C HIS A 367 5.87 6.46 11.15
N VAL A 368 5.79 5.49 10.23
CA VAL A 368 5.83 4.06 10.57
C VAL A 368 7.26 3.53 10.64
N ILE A 369 7.64 3.00 11.80
CA ILE A 369 8.93 2.36 12.05
C ILE A 369 8.87 0.91 11.54
N PHE A 370 9.83 0.49 10.72
CA PHE A 370 9.92 -0.87 10.19
C PHE A 370 11.10 -1.65 10.75
N LEU A 371 10.87 -2.90 11.14
CA LEU A 371 11.91 -3.92 11.32
C LEU A 371 11.48 -5.22 10.66
N LYS A 372 12.33 -5.78 9.80
CA LYS A 372 12.08 -7.02 9.07
C LYS A 372 13.08 -8.08 9.51
N PHE A 373 12.61 -9.17 10.11
CA PHE A 373 13.46 -10.23 10.61
C PHE A 373 13.45 -11.43 9.67
N TRP A 374 14.64 -11.85 9.23
CA TRP A 374 14.85 -13.16 8.63
C TRP A 374 15.36 -14.11 9.73
N VAL A 375 14.52 -15.03 10.18
CA VAL A 375 14.90 -16.01 11.21
C VAL A 375 15.62 -17.17 10.55
N ASP A 376 16.95 -17.19 10.68
CA ASP A 376 17.84 -18.07 9.92
C ASP A 376 18.32 -19.28 10.73
N ILE A 377 18.45 -20.41 10.05
CA ILE A 377 18.95 -21.69 10.54
C ILE A 377 19.60 -22.44 9.38
N THR A 378 20.45 -23.42 9.66
CA THR A 378 20.99 -24.27 8.60
C THR A 378 20.00 -25.35 8.17
N LYS A 379 20.25 -25.93 6.99
CA LYS A 379 19.51 -27.07 6.45
C LYS A 379 19.55 -28.26 7.42
N GLU A 380 20.64 -28.47 8.14
CA GLU A 380 20.80 -29.57 9.11
C GLU A 380 19.95 -29.32 10.36
N GLU A 381 20.00 -28.11 10.91
CA GLU A 381 19.20 -27.75 12.09
C GLU A 381 17.69 -27.79 11.77
N GLN A 382 17.27 -27.45 10.55
CA GLN A 382 15.89 -27.62 10.12
C GLN A 382 15.46 -29.09 10.20
N LEU A 383 16.26 -30.02 9.66
CA LEU A 383 15.94 -31.46 9.67
C LEU A 383 15.81 -31.99 11.09
N LYS A 384 16.78 -31.64 11.94
CA LYS A 384 16.77 -32.01 13.35
C LYS A 384 15.47 -31.54 14.01
N ARG A 385 15.04 -30.30 13.78
CA ARG A 385 13.79 -29.76 14.33
C ARG A 385 12.54 -30.40 13.76
N PHE A 386 12.56 -30.86 12.51
CA PHE A 386 11.46 -31.64 11.94
C PHE A 386 11.36 -32.99 12.65
N ASN A 387 12.46 -33.71 12.81
CA ASN A 387 12.48 -34.98 13.54
C ASN A 387 12.02 -34.81 15.00
N ASP A 388 12.51 -33.78 15.70
CA ASP A 388 12.09 -33.46 17.08
C ASP A 388 10.58 -33.17 17.18
N ARG A 389 9.98 -32.53 16.17
CA ARG A 389 8.54 -32.24 16.15
C ARG A 389 7.70 -33.47 15.83
N ALA A 390 8.19 -34.33 14.92
CA ALA A 390 7.53 -35.59 14.58
C ALA A 390 7.49 -36.55 15.78
N ALA A 391 8.54 -36.52 16.62
CA ALA A 391 8.64 -37.33 17.83
C ALA A 391 7.85 -36.78 19.04
N ASP A 392 7.42 -35.51 19.02
CA ASP A 392 6.72 -34.86 20.14
C ASP A 392 5.21 -34.76 19.87
N PRO A 393 4.36 -35.52 20.60
CA PRO A 393 2.91 -35.54 20.39
C PRO A 393 2.24 -34.16 20.48
N LEU A 394 2.83 -33.20 21.21
CA LEU A 394 2.29 -31.84 21.35
C LEU A 394 2.69 -30.91 20.20
N LYS A 395 3.58 -31.35 19.31
CA LYS A 395 4.12 -30.55 18.19
C LYS A 395 3.93 -31.20 16.82
N GLN A 396 3.48 -32.46 16.75
CA GLN A 396 3.22 -33.16 15.48
C GLN A 396 2.34 -32.35 14.52
N TRP A 397 1.30 -31.67 15.04
CA TRP A 397 0.41 -30.81 14.24
C TRP A 397 1.12 -29.64 13.51
N LYS A 398 2.37 -29.33 13.88
CA LYS A 398 3.19 -28.26 13.27
C LYS A 398 4.02 -28.74 12.08
N LEU A 399 3.82 -29.97 11.63
CA LEU A 399 4.44 -30.52 10.44
C LEU A 399 3.35 -30.93 9.46
N THR A 400 3.52 -30.55 8.21
CA THR A 400 2.70 -30.97 7.08
C THR A 400 3.57 -31.59 5.99
N ASP A 401 2.96 -32.30 5.04
CA ASP A 401 3.67 -32.80 3.86
C ASP A 401 4.26 -31.66 3.02
N GLU A 402 3.68 -30.47 3.11
CA GLU A 402 4.19 -29.26 2.49
C GLU A 402 5.54 -28.82 3.07
N ASP A 403 5.75 -28.95 4.39
CA ASP A 403 7.03 -28.60 5.02
C ASP A 403 8.18 -29.47 4.48
N TRP A 404 7.93 -30.76 4.25
CA TRP A 404 8.92 -31.70 3.68
C TRP A 404 9.24 -31.38 2.22
N ARG A 405 8.21 -31.11 1.40
CA ARG A 405 8.37 -30.69 0.01
C ARG A 405 9.10 -29.35 -0.12
N ASN A 406 8.82 -28.39 0.76
CA ASN A 406 9.51 -27.09 0.77
C ASN A 406 10.99 -27.26 1.09
N ARG A 407 11.32 -28.18 2.01
CA ARG A 407 12.70 -28.53 2.34
C ARG A 407 13.48 -29.11 1.14
N GLU A 408 12.86 -29.95 0.33
CA GLU A 408 13.50 -30.48 -0.89
C GLU A 408 13.91 -29.37 -1.86
N LYS A 409 13.17 -28.25 -1.85
CA LYS A 409 13.43 -27.05 -2.65
C LYS A 409 14.35 -26.03 -1.95
N TRP A 410 15.03 -26.38 -0.85
CA TRP A 410 15.86 -25.44 -0.06
C TRP A 410 16.75 -24.53 -0.92
N ASP A 411 17.52 -25.11 -1.83
CA ASP A 411 18.52 -24.40 -2.64
C ASP A 411 17.85 -23.46 -3.67
N VAL A 412 16.57 -23.71 -4.01
CA VAL A 412 15.75 -22.81 -4.83
C VAL A 412 15.25 -21.65 -3.97
N TYR A 413 14.65 -21.95 -2.81
CA TYR A 413 14.17 -20.93 -1.86
C TYR A 413 15.29 -19.97 -1.46
N GLU A 414 16.49 -20.47 -1.22
CA GLU A 414 17.64 -19.65 -0.83
C GLU A 414 17.97 -18.56 -1.86
N LYS A 415 17.88 -18.86 -3.15
CA LYS A 415 18.10 -17.88 -4.23
C LYS A 415 17.05 -16.76 -4.18
N TYR A 416 15.79 -17.12 -4.02
CA TYR A 416 14.68 -16.16 -3.93
C TYR A 416 14.78 -15.31 -2.65
N VAL A 417 15.13 -15.91 -1.51
CA VAL A 417 15.35 -15.19 -0.25
C VAL A 417 16.50 -14.19 -0.38
N ASN A 418 17.63 -14.61 -0.95
CA ASN A 418 18.77 -13.72 -1.15
C ASN A 418 18.42 -12.56 -2.09
N SER A 419 17.71 -12.85 -3.19
CA SER A 419 17.25 -11.83 -4.13
C SER A 419 16.27 -10.86 -3.47
N MET A 420 15.28 -11.37 -2.74
CA MET A 420 14.31 -10.57 -1.97
C MET A 420 15.01 -9.59 -1.04
N ILE A 421 15.96 -10.07 -0.23
CA ILE A 421 16.70 -9.22 0.72
C ILE A 421 17.53 -8.17 -0.03
N LYS A 422 18.27 -8.54 -1.07
CA LYS A 422 19.08 -7.60 -1.86
C LYS A 422 18.25 -6.57 -2.63
N GLN A 423 16.98 -6.85 -2.91
CA GLN A 423 16.06 -5.89 -3.53
C GLN A 423 15.38 -4.97 -2.51
N THR A 424 15.26 -5.38 -1.24
CA THR A 424 14.37 -4.71 -0.27
C THR A 424 15.00 -4.37 1.08
N ASN A 425 16.31 -4.59 1.27
CA ASN A 425 17.02 -4.17 2.49
C ASN A 425 17.35 -2.67 2.48
N THR A 426 16.30 -1.85 2.48
CA THR A 426 16.40 -0.39 2.40
C THR A 426 16.83 0.21 3.74
N PRO A 427 17.43 1.43 3.76
CA PRO A 427 17.83 2.08 5.00
C PRO A 427 16.66 2.39 5.96
N TYR A 428 15.45 2.60 5.44
CA TYR A 428 14.25 2.94 6.21
C TYR A 428 13.42 1.72 6.64
N ALA A 429 13.59 0.59 5.96
CA ALA A 429 13.00 -0.69 6.34
C ALA A 429 14.09 -1.77 6.23
N PRO A 430 14.97 -1.89 7.23
CA PRO A 430 16.09 -2.82 7.18
C PRO A 430 15.63 -4.28 7.39
N TRP A 431 16.32 -5.19 6.71
CA TRP A 431 16.35 -6.61 7.03
C TRP A 431 17.40 -6.89 8.10
N ILE A 432 17.00 -7.66 9.10
CA ILE A 432 17.83 -8.14 10.19
C ILE A 432 17.86 -9.66 10.08
N ASP A 433 19.02 -10.20 9.75
CA ASP A 433 19.27 -11.62 9.85
C ASP A 433 19.37 -12.04 11.33
N VAL A 434 18.72 -13.13 11.71
CA VAL A 434 18.64 -13.61 13.09
C VAL A 434 19.17 -15.03 13.17
N GLU A 435 20.35 -15.20 13.76
CA GLU A 435 21.01 -16.49 13.94
C GLU A 435 20.24 -17.31 14.98
N CYS A 436 19.36 -18.18 14.51
CA CYS A 436 18.36 -18.83 15.34
C CYS A 436 18.61 -20.34 15.53
N ILE A 437 19.85 -20.81 15.35
CA ILE A 437 20.23 -22.17 15.78
C ILE A 437 20.01 -22.31 17.28
N ASP A 438 20.59 -21.42 18.11
CA ASP A 438 20.15 -21.26 19.51
C ASP A 438 18.95 -20.31 19.57
N LYS A 439 17.76 -20.90 19.79
CA LYS A 439 16.50 -20.15 19.94
C LYS A 439 16.58 -19.06 21.02
N ARG A 440 17.37 -19.25 22.08
CA ARG A 440 17.52 -18.26 23.16
C ARG A 440 18.24 -17.02 22.65
N TYR A 441 19.32 -17.21 21.90
CA TYR A 441 20.10 -16.12 21.32
C TYR A 441 19.24 -15.32 20.34
N GLY A 442 18.59 -15.97 19.37
CA GLY A 442 17.74 -15.30 18.39
C GLY A 442 16.61 -14.47 19.00
N ARG A 443 15.98 -14.95 20.09
CA ARG A 443 14.97 -14.19 20.84
C ARG A 443 15.53 -12.91 21.48
N ILE A 444 16.74 -12.98 22.03
CA ILE A 444 17.39 -11.83 22.65
C ILE A 444 17.79 -10.82 21.57
N LYS A 445 18.40 -11.26 20.47
CA LYS A 445 18.77 -10.39 19.34
C LYS A 445 17.58 -9.60 18.82
N ILE A 446 16.42 -10.25 18.64
CA ILE A 446 15.18 -9.60 18.20
C ILE A 446 14.72 -8.54 19.20
N LEU A 447 14.65 -8.90 20.50
CA LEU A 447 14.23 -7.96 21.54
C LEU A 447 15.20 -6.77 21.68
N GLU A 448 16.51 -7.02 21.63
CA GLU A 448 17.54 -5.97 21.63
C GLU A 448 17.35 -5.04 20.44
N THR A 449 17.21 -5.57 19.23
CA THR A 449 16.97 -4.78 18.00
C THR A 449 15.73 -3.89 18.12
N ILE A 450 14.60 -4.45 18.60
CA ILE A 450 13.35 -3.71 18.77
C ILE A 450 13.53 -2.59 19.80
N VAL A 451 14.09 -2.91 20.97
CA VAL A 451 14.30 -1.95 22.06
C VAL A 451 15.23 -0.82 21.61
N ASP A 452 16.34 -1.14 20.94
CA ASP A 452 17.31 -0.13 20.53
C ASP A 452 16.75 0.77 19.41
N THR A 453 15.97 0.19 18.48
CA THR A 453 15.25 0.98 17.46
C THR A 453 14.22 1.89 18.10
N LEU A 454 13.38 1.37 19.00
CA LEU A 454 12.36 2.17 19.66
C LEU A 454 12.96 3.26 20.55
N LYS A 455 14.08 3.01 21.23
CA LYS A 455 14.82 4.09 21.93
C LYS A 455 15.25 5.17 20.94
N LYS A 456 15.90 4.80 19.84
CA LYS A 456 16.35 5.78 18.84
C LYS A 456 15.19 6.59 18.24
N GLU A 457 14.03 5.97 18.08
CA GLU A 457 12.86 6.60 17.45
C GLU A 457 11.95 7.35 18.45
N LEU A 458 11.90 6.97 19.73
CA LEU A 458 10.93 7.49 20.71
C LEU A 458 11.55 8.18 21.92
N ASP A 459 12.81 7.91 22.24
CA ASP A 459 13.52 8.59 23.30
C ASP A 459 14.24 9.81 22.72
N ASP A 460 13.73 10.98 23.14
CA ASP A 460 14.38 12.24 23.55
C ASP A 460 15.54 12.81 22.70
#